data_AF-A0A7Y5G8N1-F1
#
_entry.id   AF-A0A7Y5G8N1-F1
#
_cell.length_a   1.000
_cell.length_b   1.000
_cell.length_c   1.000
_cell.angle_alpha   90.00
_cell.angle_beta   90.00
_cell.angle_gamma   90.00
#
_symmetry.space_group_name_H-M   'P 1'
#
loop_
_entity.id
_entity.type
_entity.pdbx_description
1 polymer ?
#
loop_
_entity_poly.entity_id
_entity_poly.type
_entity_poly.pdbx_seq_one_letter_code
_entity_poly.pdbx_strand_id
1 'polypeptide(L)'
;MIFNIRSGIGLIMVMMAAAWMSCSDNNGSSPAAALSMKVDYTALAKSAADTVVITSAKILLKHIKFENEAEDDSSELKLGPFIVELNLTGGVTEIATGDLPDGTYDRVKFKVHKPEGNEDPGDPDFYEGPSGDQRFSVVVNGTFNGTPFTYKSKKDAEQKMSLNPPLVVSDTLTTTNVTLVVNPGIWFIKDGVYLDPTVEANWDDIDENIKNSFKKAFKDNDHDGEEHDDDDDHEDDHGND
;
A
#
# COMPACT_ATOMS: atom_id res chain seq x y z
N MET A 1 89.61 25.58 7.23
CA MET A 1 89.53 26.09 5.84
C MET A 1 88.69 25.08 5.06
N ILE A 2 87.45 25.42 4.66
CA ILE A 2 87.06 26.26 3.51
C ILE A 2 87.00 25.44 2.21
N PHE A 3 85.76 25.18 1.74
CA PHE A 3 85.33 25.01 0.32
C PHE A 3 85.81 23.75 -0.46
N ASN A 4 85.10 23.15 -1.44
CA ASN A 4 83.68 23.21 -1.85
C ASN A 4 83.32 22.12 -2.91
N ILE A 5 82.01 21.81 -3.06
CA ILE A 5 81.27 21.55 -4.36
C ILE A 5 81.42 20.22 -5.17
N ARG A 6 80.24 19.73 -5.66
CA ARG A 6 79.95 18.72 -6.74
C ARG A 6 80.43 17.28 -6.48
N SER A 7 79.75 16.19 -6.87
CA SER A 7 78.44 15.88 -7.50
C SER A 7 78.12 14.39 -7.19
N GLY A 8 76.99 13.75 -7.51
CA GLY A 8 75.75 14.10 -8.24
C GLY A 8 75.02 12.80 -8.68
N ILE A 9 73.79 12.87 -9.24
CA ILE A 9 72.89 11.73 -9.59
C ILE A 9 72.30 11.02 -8.35
N GLY A 10 71.00 10.71 -8.22
CA GLY A 10 69.87 11.00 -9.10
C GLY A 10 68.79 9.91 -9.02
N LEU A 11 67.77 10.07 -8.16
CA LEU A 11 66.56 9.25 -8.19
C LEU A 11 65.37 10.05 -7.64
N ILE A 12 64.67 10.79 -8.49
CA ILE A 12 63.40 11.40 -8.14
C ILE A 12 62.34 10.30 -8.22
N MET A 13 61.91 9.82 -7.06
CA MET A 13 60.77 8.91 -6.97
C MET A 13 59.50 9.74 -7.20
N VAL A 14 58.96 9.69 -8.41
CA VAL A 14 57.68 10.34 -8.75
C VAL A 14 56.57 9.58 -8.03
N MET A 15 56.17 10.07 -6.86
CA MET A 15 54.89 9.68 -6.26
C MET A 15 53.77 10.23 -7.14
N MET A 16 53.26 9.37 -8.03
CA MET A 16 51.93 9.56 -8.60
C MET A 16 50.92 9.54 -7.45
N ALA A 17 50.48 10.72 -7.04
CA ALA A 17 49.30 10.85 -6.19
C ALA A 17 48.11 10.33 -6.98
N ALA A 18 47.61 9.16 -6.61
CA ALA A 18 46.43 8.58 -7.23
C ALA A 18 45.21 9.41 -6.83
N ALA A 19 44.80 10.31 -7.73
CA ALA A 19 43.48 10.91 -7.70
C ALA A 19 42.45 9.83 -8.07
N TRP A 20 42.15 8.95 -7.11
CA TRP A 20 40.92 8.17 -7.16
C TRP A 20 39.79 9.19 -7.08
N MET A 21 39.15 9.40 -8.24
CA MET A 21 37.90 10.11 -8.34
C MET A 21 36.87 9.22 -7.65
N SER A 22 36.78 9.34 -6.32
CA SER A 22 35.70 8.75 -5.55
C SER A 22 34.43 9.33 -6.14
N CYS A 23 33.61 8.47 -6.76
CA CYS A 23 32.20 8.79 -6.82
C CYS A 23 31.80 9.06 -5.37
N SER A 24 31.33 10.28 -5.12
CA SER A 24 30.47 10.52 -3.98
C SER A 24 29.22 9.77 -4.33
N ASP A 25 29.07 8.54 -3.81
CA ASP A 25 27.77 7.93 -3.69
C ASP A 25 26.98 8.90 -2.81
N ASN A 26 26.17 9.75 -3.46
CA ASN A 26 25.24 10.61 -2.79
C ASN A 26 24.21 9.69 -2.16
N ASN A 27 24.52 9.24 -0.96
CA ASN A 27 23.69 8.43 -0.10
C ASN A 27 22.56 9.30 0.50
N GLY A 28 21.94 10.11 -0.35
CA GLY A 28 20.67 10.77 -0.08
C GLY A 28 19.65 9.67 0.13
N SER A 29 18.91 9.75 1.23
CA SER A 29 17.77 8.87 1.42
C SER A 29 16.75 9.24 0.35
N SER A 30 16.40 8.29 -0.51
CA SER A 30 15.21 8.43 -1.34
C SER A 30 14.01 8.68 -0.42
N PRO A 31 13.08 9.57 -0.78
CA PRO A 31 11.85 9.73 -0.03
C PRO A 31 11.07 8.40 -0.01
N ALA A 32 10.47 8.07 1.14
CA ALA A 32 9.70 6.84 1.30
C ALA A 32 8.20 7.09 1.13
N ALA A 33 7.50 6.14 0.52
CA ALA A 33 6.05 6.02 0.60
C ALA A 33 5.68 4.93 1.60
N ALA A 34 4.81 5.27 2.55
CA ALA A 34 4.09 4.30 3.37
C ALA A 34 2.69 4.06 2.77
N LEU A 35 2.22 2.83 2.91
CA LEU A 35 0.87 2.43 2.54
C LEU A 35 0.18 1.85 3.77
N SER A 36 -1.04 2.30 4.01
CA SER A 36 -1.89 1.81 5.07
C SER A 36 -3.33 1.62 4.57
N MET A 37 -4.18 1.00 5.40
CA MET A 37 -5.56 0.70 5.04
C MET A 37 -6.50 0.94 6.22
N LYS A 38 -7.59 1.65 5.94
CA LYS A 38 -8.70 1.89 6.86
C LYS A 38 -9.96 1.20 6.37
N VAL A 39 -10.78 0.78 7.33
CA VAL A 39 -12.13 0.31 7.04
C VAL A 39 -13.12 1.46 7.14
N ASP A 40 -14.00 1.60 6.15
CA ASP A 40 -15.21 2.41 6.26
C ASP A 40 -16.15 1.79 7.31
N TYR A 41 -15.92 2.16 8.57
CA TYR A 41 -16.65 1.66 9.72
C TYR A 41 -18.12 2.09 9.70
N THR A 42 -18.45 3.22 9.08
CA THR A 42 -19.83 3.73 8.99
C THR A 42 -20.73 2.77 8.21
N ALA A 43 -20.17 2.10 7.20
CA ALA A 43 -20.87 1.08 6.44
C ALA A 43 -20.85 -0.30 7.13
N LEU A 44 -19.78 -0.69 7.82
CA LEU A 44 -19.76 -1.91 8.66
C LEU A 44 -20.82 -1.87 9.77
N ALA A 45 -20.92 -0.75 10.48
CA ALA A 45 -21.91 -0.56 11.55
C ALA A 45 -23.36 -0.66 11.03
N LYS A 46 -23.58 -0.43 9.73
CA LYS A 46 -24.87 -0.56 9.06
C LYS A 46 -25.20 -1.99 8.62
N SER A 47 -24.19 -2.83 8.32
CA SER A 47 -24.40 -4.26 8.05
C SER A 47 -24.55 -5.10 9.33
N ALA A 48 -24.10 -4.59 10.47
CA ALA A 48 -24.19 -5.23 11.79
C ALA A 48 -25.63 -5.38 12.35
N ALA A 49 -26.67 -5.22 11.53
CA ALA A 49 -28.06 -5.51 11.85
C ALA A 49 -28.33 -7.03 11.82
N ASP A 50 -27.67 -7.77 12.72
CA ASP A 50 -27.77 -9.20 13.08
C ASP A 50 -27.63 -10.27 11.97
N THR A 51 -27.81 -9.92 10.69
CA THR A 51 -27.79 -10.90 9.59
C THR A 51 -26.38 -11.29 9.19
N VAL A 52 -25.45 -10.33 9.11
CA VAL A 52 -24.04 -10.60 8.76
C VAL A 52 -23.12 -9.87 9.73
N VAL A 53 -22.38 -10.64 10.52
CA VAL A 53 -21.35 -10.11 11.44
C VAL A 53 -19.99 -10.63 11.00
N ILE A 54 -19.16 -9.76 10.44
CA ILE A 54 -17.76 -10.08 10.11
C ILE A 54 -16.94 -9.98 11.40
N THR A 55 -16.15 -11.01 11.71
CA THR A 55 -15.30 -11.07 12.91
C THR A 55 -13.81 -11.05 12.61
N SER A 56 -13.41 -11.43 11.40
CA SER A 56 -12.06 -11.23 10.86
C SER A 56 -12.15 -11.19 9.33
N ALA A 57 -11.33 -10.34 8.71
CA ALA A 57 -11.18 -10.26 7.26
C ALA A 57 -9.70 -10.03 6.92
N LYS A 58 -9.11 -10.95 6.16
CA LYS A 58 -7.73 -10.88 5.68
C LYS A 58 -7.73 -10.77 4.15
N ILE A 59 -6.92 -9.86 3.62
CA ILE A 59 -6.76 -9.63 2.17
C ILE A 59 -5.29 -9.79 1.79
N LEU A 60 -4.98 -10.59 0.77
CA LEU A 60 -3.63 -10.67 0.21
C LEU A 60 -3.46 -9.63 -0.90
N LEU A 61 -2.53 -8.69 -0.70
CA LEU A 61 -2.21 -7.62 -1.64
C LEU A 61 -0.84 -7.85 -2.29
N LYS A 62 -0.70 -7.44 -3.56
CA LYS A 62 0.56 -7.51 -4.32
C LYS A 62 0.61 -6.42 -5.41
N HIS A 63 1.79 -6.17 -5.95
CA HIS A 63 2.03 -5.23 -7.07
C HIS A 63 1.48 -3.82 -6.80
N ILE A 64 1.81 -3.25 -5.64
CA ILE A 64 1.52 -1.85 -5.35
C ILE A 64 2.34 -0.97 -6.33
N LYS A 65 1.69 0.01 -6.96
CA LYS A 65 2.31 0.95 -7.90
C LYS A 65 1.75 2.33 -7.68
N PHE A 66 2.61 3.32 -7.86
CA PHE A 66 2.21 4.72 -8.00
C PHE A 66 2.40 5.12 -9.46
N GLU A 67 1.30 5.49 -10.09
CA GLU A 67 1.22 5.88 -11.49
C GLU A 67 0.97 7.39 -11.60
N ASN A 68 1.51 7.98 -12.67
CA ASN A 68 1.11 9.27 -13.20
C ASN A 68 0.32 9.00 -14.50
N GLU A 69 -0.64 9.82 -14.89
CA GLU A 69 -1.44 9.66 -16.13
C GLU A 69 -0.82 10.35 -17.34
N ALA A 70 0.04 11.35 -17.13
CA ALA A 70 0.77 12.03 -18.20
C ALA A 70 2.04 11.28 -18.65
N GLU A 71 2.60 10.41 -17.80
CA GLU A 71 3.83 9.65 -18.06
C GLU A 71 3.56 8.13 -18.07
N ASP A 72 4.01 7.42 -19.11
CA ASP A 72 3.95 5.94 -19.17
C ASP A 72 4.96 5.27 -18.20
N ASP A 73 5.92 6.04 -17.65
CA ASP A 73 6.93 5.58 -16.69
C ASP A 73 6.34 5.47 -15.26
N SER A 74 5.57 4.40 -15.02
CA SER A 74 5.05 4.08 -13.68
C SER A 74 6.18 3.73 -12.68
N SER A 75 6.15 4.31 -11.47
CA SER A 75 7.04 3.88 -10.39
C SER A 75 6.46 2.65 -9.69
N GLU A 76 6.98 1.47 -10.05
CA GLU A 76 6.59 0.20 -9.44
C GLU A 76 7.31 -0.03 -8.11
N LEU A 77 6.63 0.34 -7.02
CA LEU A 77 7.04 0.01 -5.66
C LEU A 77 6.82 -1.49 -5.39
N LYS A 78 7.82 -2.32 -5.75
CA LYS A 78 7.78 -3.80 -5.60
C LYS A 78 7.86 -4.26 -4.15
N LEU A 79 6.80 -3.96 -3.42
CA LEU A 79 6.56 -4.41 -2.07
C LEU A 79 5.48 -5.51 -2.08
N GLY A 80 5.66 -6.51 -1.21
CA GLY A 80 4.73 -7.61 -1.00
C GLY A 80 5.17 -8.95 -1.62
N PRO A 81 4.32 -9.98 -1.57
CA PRO A 81 2.91 -9.94 -1.14
C PRO A 81 2.72 -9.59 0.36
N PHE A 82 1.61 -8.96 0.70
CA PHE A 82 1.23 -8.60 2.07
C PHE A 82 -0.13 -9.14 2.44
N ILE A 83 -0.25 -9.70 3.63
CA ILE A 83 -1.54 -10.02 4.23
C ILE A 83 -1.94 -8.82 5.09
N VAL A 84 -3.07 -8.22 4.75
CA VAL A 84 -3.69 -7.14 5.52
C VAL A 84 -4.87 -7.72 6.27
N GLU A 85 -4.76 -7.79 7.59
CA GLU A 85 -5.92 -8.03 8.46
C GLU A 85 -6.63 -6.70 8.69
N LEU A 86 -7.91 -6.64 8.32
CA LEU A 86 -8.70 -5.42 8.40
C LEU A 86 -9.01 -5.08 9.85
N ASN A 87 -8.72 -3.84 10.24
CA ASN A 87 -9.14 -3.32 11.53
C ASN A 87 -10.65 -3.00 11.50
N LEU A 88 -11.47 -4.01 11.83
CA LEU A 88 -12.94 -3.93 11.83
C LEU A 88 -13.52 -2.95 12.87
N THR A 89 -12.70 -2.32 13.72
CA THR A 89 -13.13 -1.23 14.62
C THR A 89 -12.94 0.17 14.00
N GLY A 90 -12.41 0.26 12.78
CA GLY A 90 -12.30 1.50 12.00
C GLY A 90 -10.97 2.23 12.08
N GLY A 91 -9.99 1.71 12.84
CA GLY A 91 -8.64 2.26 12.86
C GLY A 91 -7.83 1.95 11.58
N VAL A 92 -6.68 2.60 11.45
CA VAL A 92 -5.73 2.38 10.35
C VAL A 92 -4.86 1.14 10.64
N THR A 93 -4.58 0.34 9.62
CA THR A 93 -3.61 -0.76 9.61
C THR A 93 -2.46 -0.40 8.66
N GLU A 94 -1.23 -0.28 9.14
CA GLU A 94 -0.04 -0.17 8.27
C GLU A 94 0.14 -1.45 7.43
N ILE A 95 0.51 -1.30 6.16
CA ILE A 95 0.76 -2.42 5.24
C ILE A 95 2.25 -2.52 4.94
N ALA A 96 2.86 -1.43 4.48
CA ALA A 96 4.21 -1.44 3.93
C ALA A 96 4.82 -0.05 3.85
N THR A 97 6.15 0.01 3.79
CA THR A 97 6.91 1.23 3.51
C THR A 97 8.05 0.90 2.55
N GLY A 98 8.37 1.80 1.62
CA GLY A 98 9.54 1.68 0.77
C GLY A 98 9.79 2.89 -0.12
N ASP A 99 10.95 2.91 -0.76
CA ASP A 99 11.45 4.05 -1.51
C ASP A 99 10.57 4.33 -2.75
N LEU A 100 10.06 5.56 -2.86
CA LEU A 100 9.29 6.02 -4.02
C LEU A 100 10.04 7.22 -4.62
N PRO A 101 10.41 7.22 -5.91
CA PRO A 101 11.16 8.32 -6.50
C PRO A 101 10.46 9.68 -6.40
N ASP A 102 11.24 10.75 -6.46
CA ASP A 102 10.75 12.11 -6.65
C ASP A 102 9.84 12.19 -7.89
N GLY A 103 8.65 12.77 -7.72
CA GLY A 103 7.64 12.77 -8.75
C GLY A 103 6.28 13.26 -8.27
N THR A 104 5.31 13.23 -9.18
CA THR A 104 3.89 13.45 -8.87
C THR A 104 3.12 12.24 -9.33
N TYR A 105 2.27 11.68 -8.47
CA TYR A 105 1.51 10.46 -8.73
C TYR A 105 0.03 10.72 -8.52
N ASP A 106 -0.78 10.50 -9.54
CA ASP A 106 -2.22 10.74 -9.50
C ASP A 106 -3.03 9.48 -9.20
N ARG A 107 -2.42 8.29 -9.23
CA ARG A 107 -3.13 7.02 -9.09
C ARG A 107 -2.30 6.01 -8.30
N VAL A 108 -2.93 5.31 -7.37
CA VAL A 108 -2.38 4.10 -6.74
C VAL A 108 -3.05 2.87 -7.34
N LYS A 109 -2.25 1.87 -7.67
CA LYS A 109 -2.69 0.61 -8.29
C LYS A 109 -2.16 -0.56 -7.48
N PHE A 110 -2.97 -1.60 -7.29
CA PHE A 110 -2.56 -2.83 -6.61
C PHE A 110 -3.42 -4.01 -7.05
N LYS A 111 -3.06 -5.22 -6.62
CA LYS A 111 -3.78 -6.45 -6.91
C LYS A 111 -4.21 -7.11 -5.60
N VAL A 112 -5.52 -7.33 -5.43
CA VAL A 112 -6.05 -8.36 -4.54
C VAL A 112 -5.72 -9.69 -5.19
N HIS A 113 -4.83 -10.44 -4.56
CA HIS A 113 -4.05 -11.48 -5.22
C HIS A 113 -4.33 -12.84 -4.64
N LYS A 114 -4.57 -13.84 -5.50
CA LYS A 114 -4.54 -15.24 -5.11
C LYS A 114 -3.12 -15.79 -5.37
N PRO A 115 -2.43 -16.40 -4.38
CA PRO A 115 -1.08 -16.88 -4.58
C PRO A 115 -1.00 -17.95 -5.66
N GLU A 116 0.11 -17.97 -6.40
CA GLU A 116 0.40 -19.01 -7.37
C GLU A 116 0.80 -20.34 -6.69
N GLY A 117 0.88 -21.44 -7.45
CA GLY A 117 1.12 -22.78 -6.88
C GLY A 117 2.49 -22.94 -6.18
N ASN A 118 3.46 -22.10 -6.55
CA ASN A 118 4.81 -21.99 -5.99
C ASN A 118 4.98 -20.80 -5.04
N GLU A 119 3.90 -20.09 -4.72
CA GLU A 119 3.92 -18.92 -3.84
C GLU A 119 3.36 -19.30 -2.46
N ASP A 120 4.14 -18.98 -1.43
CA ASP A 120 3.75 -19.10 -0.03
C ASP A 120 3.45 -17.69 0.52
N PRO A 121 2.18 -17.37 0.87
CA PRO A 121 1.82 -16.09 1.46
C PRO A 121 2.17 -15.99 2.95
N GLY A 122 2.63 -17.07 3.60
CA GLY A 122 3.05 -17.10 5.00
C GLY A 122 1.94 -17.26 6.03
N ASP A 123 0.67 -17.38 5.61
CA ASP A 123 -0.49 -17.63 6.47
C ASP A 123 -1.32 -18.82 5.92
N PRO A 124 -1.57 -19.87 6.73
CA PRO A 124 -2.32 -21.04 6.32
C PRO A 124 -3.78 -20.78 5.96
N ASP A 125 -4.37 -19.63 6.32
CA ASP A 125 -5.74 -19.31 5.91
C ASP A 125 -5.89 -19.18 4.39
N PHE A 126 -4.81 -18.80 3.69
CA PHE A 126 -4.81 -18.54 2.25
C PHE A 126 -4.56 -19.78 1.37
N TYR A 127 -4.39 -20.96 1.97
CA TYR A 127 -4.27 -22.22 1.22
C TYR A 127 -4.94 -23.42 1.92
N GLU A 128 -5.57 -24.29 1.13
CA GLU A 128 -6.23 -25.50 1.63
C GLU A 128 -6.04 -26.71 0.71
N GLY A 129 -6.34 -27.90 1.24
CA GLY A 129 -6.31 -29.17 0.52
C GLY A 129 -5.01 -29.97 0.74
N PRO A 130 -4.96 -31.24 0.29
CA PRO A 130 -3.92 -32.20 0.68
C PRO A 130 -2.48 -31.82 0.32
N SER A 131 -2.32 -30.94 -0.67
CA SER A 131 -1.02 -30.41 -1.10
C SER A 131 -0.95 -28.87 -1.00
N GLY A 132 -1.97 -28.24 -0.40
CA GLY A 132 -2.30 -26.86 -0.70
C GLY A 132 -2.53 -26.70 -2.21
N ASP A 133 -3.64 -27.22 -2.73
CA ASP A 133 -4.05 -27.03 -4.14
C ASP A 133 -5.11 -25.92 -4.28
N GLN A 134 -5.84 -25.63 -3.20
CA GLN A 134 -6.71 -24.46 -3.13
C GLN A 134 -5.91 -23.24 -2.66
N ARG A 135 -6.17 -22.10 -3.28
CA ARG A 135 -5.53 -20.80 -3.02
C ARG A 135 -6.60 -19.73 -2.97
N PHE A 136 -6.45 -18.80 -2.05
CA PHE A 136 -7.43 -17.75 -1.80
C PHE A 136 -6.77 -16.37 -1.85
N SER A 137 -7.56 -15.33 -2.09
CA SER A 137 -7.10 -13.93 -2.13
C SER A 137 -7.70 -13.08 -1.00
N VAL A 138 -8.85 -13.49 -0.49
CA VAL A 138 -9.53 -12.90 0.66
C VAL A 138 -10.08 -14.04 1.52
N VAL A 139 -9.91 -13.94 2.84
CA VAL A 139 -10.47 -14.87 3.82
C VAL A 139 -11.30 -14.06 4.81
N VAL A 140 -12.58 -14.42 4.96
CA VAL A 140 -13.53 -13.73 5.83
C VAL A 140 -14.15 -14.74 6.79
N ASN A 141 -14.04 -14.47 8.08
CA ASN A 141 -14.73 -15.21 9.12
C ASN A 141 -15.84 -14.35 9.72
N GLY A 142 -16.97 -14.97 10.06
CA GLY A 142 -18.11 -14.25 10.60
C GLY A 142 -19.28 -15.15 10.96
N THR A 143 -20.46 -14.56 11.12
CA THR A 143 -21.73 -15.28 11.24
C THR A 143 -22.77 -14.77 10.24
N PHE A 144 -23.57 -15.68 9.71
CA PHE A 144 -24.75 -15.41 8.89
C PHE A 144 -25.99 -15.89 9.66
N ASN A 145 -26.88 -14.99 10.05
CA ASN A 145 -28.00 -15.24 10.97
C ASN A 145 -27.54 -16.02 12.24
N GLY A 146 -26.40 -15.63 12.81
CA GLY A 146 -25.79 -16.29 13.97
C GLY A 146 -25.08 -17.63 13.71
N THR A 147 -25.18 -18.20 12.50
CA THR A 147 -24.44 -19.42 12.11
C THR A 147 -23.02 -19.05 11.65
N PRO A 148 -21.95 -19.62 12.21
CA PRO A 148 -20.59 -19.32 11.78
C PRO A 148 -20.34 -19.66 10.31
N PHE A 149 -19.60 -18.80 9.60
CA PHE A 149 -19.12 -19.06 8.25
C PHE A 149 -17.63 -18.69 8.11
N THR A 150 -16.98 -19.35 7.16
CA THR A 150 -15.70 -18.91 6.58
C THR A 150 -15.90 -18.83 5.08
N TYR A 151 -15.77 -17.63 4.51
CA TYR A 151 -15.81 -17.37 3.07
C TYR A 151 -14.39 -17.13 2.58
N LYS A 152 -14.02 -17.74 1.44
CA LYS A 152 -12.68 -17.60 0.87
C LYS A 152 -12.75 -17.34 -0.64
N SER A 153 -12.41 -16.12 -1.05
CA SER A 153 -12.38 -15.73 -2.47
C SER A 153 -11.25 -16.46 -3.20
N LYS A 154 -11.53 -16.93 -4.42
CA LYS A 154 -10.53 -17.53 -5.34
C LYS A 154 -10.20 -16.60 -6.53
N LYS A 155 -10.64 -15.33 -6.49
CA LYS A 155 -10.47 -14.38 -7.60
C LYS A 155 -9.28 -13.47 -7.37
N ASP A 156 -8.58 -13.17 -8.46
CA ASP A 156 -7.68 -12.05 -8.52
C ASP A 156 -8.46 -10.80 -8.96
N ALA A 157 -8.21 -9.65 -8.34
CA ALA A 157 -8.80 -8.37 -8.74
C ALA A 157 -7.74 -7.28 -8.77
N GLU A 158 -7.59 -6.63 -9.92
CA GLU A 158 -6.79 -5.42 -10.06
C GLU A 158 -7.62 -4.21 -9.58
N GLN A 159 -7.00 -3.39 -8.73
CA GLN A 159 -7.57 -2.19 -8.14
C GLN A 159 -6.76 -0.98 -8.59
N LYS A 160 -7.45 0.11 -8.94
CA LYS A 160 -6.85 1.38 -9.34
C LYS A 160 -7.69 2.51 -8.78
N MET A 161 -7.08 3.36 -7.96
CA MET A 161 -7.73 4.47 -7.28
C MET A 161 -7.00 5.76 -7.62
N SER A 162 -7.75 6.82 -7.93
CA SER A 162 -7.19 8.16 -8.07
C SER A 162 -6.85 8.74 -6.71
N LEU A 163 -5.73 9.46 -6.66
CA LEU A 163 -5.27 10.32 -5.60
C LEU A 163 -5.65 11.75 -6.01
N ASN A 164 -6.51 12.38 -5.24
CA ASN A 164 -6.95 13.75 -5.48
C ASN A 164 -6.96 14.51 -4.14
N PRO A 165 -6.03 15.46 -3.90
CA PRO A 165 -4.99 15.92 -4.83
C PRO A 165 -3.93 14.84 -5.15
N PRO A 166 -3.17 14.98 -6.26
CA PRO A 166 -2.05 14.09 -6.57
C PRO A 166 -0.97 14.08 -5.48
N LEU A 167 -0.37 12.91 -5.28
CA LEU A 167 0.72 12.71 -4.34
C LEU A 167 2.02 13.29 -4.91
N VAL A 168 2.52 14.38 -4.31
CA VAL A 168 3.82 14.97 -4.63
C VAL A 168 4.88 14.41 -3.69
N VAL A 169 5.94 13.86 -4.27
CA VAL A 169 7.10 13.25 -3.60
C VAL A 169 8.36 14.03 -3.99
N SER A 170 9.18 14.40 -3.00
CA SER A 170 10.44 15.13 -3.20
C SER A 170 11.49 14.74 -2.17
N ASP A 171 12.76 14.92 -2.50
CA ASP A 171 13.95 14.69 -1.67
C ASP A 171 13.94 15.35 -0.27
N THR A 172 13.09 16.36 -0.06
CA THR A 172 12.87 17.02 1.25
C THR A 172 11.93 16.25 2.20
N LEU A 173 11.14 15.29 1.70
CA LEU A 173 10.16 14.53 2.48
C LEU A 173 10.79 13.24 3.01
N THR A 174 10.71 13.01 4.33
CA THR A 174 11.23 11.78 4.93
C THR A 174 10.34 10.57 4.61
N THR A 175 9.03 10.74 4.74
CA THR A 175 8.02 9.72 4.41
C THR A 175 6.71 10.42 4.06
N THR A 176 5.94 9.88 3.11
CA THR A 176 4.53 10.27 2.88
C THR A 176 3.65 9.01 2.98
N ASN A 177 2.56 9.03 3.75
CA ASN A 177 1.65 7.89 3.86
C ASN A 177 0.41 8.07 2.97
N VAL A 178 -0.06 6.95 2.40
CA VAL A 178 -1.28 6.86 1.60
C VAL A 178 -2.20 5.82 2.23
N THR A 179 -3.41 6.24 2.57
CA THR A 179 -4.43 5.39 3.19
C THR A 179 -5.44 4.91 2.17
N LEU A 180 -5.61 3.59 2.10
CA LEU A 180 -6.62 2.93 1.26
C LEU A 180 -7.90 2.65 2.06
N VAL A 181 -9.06 3.03 1.52
CA VAL A 181 -10.36 2.78 2.16
C VAL A 181 -11.04 1.57 1.53
N VAL A 182 -11.33 0.56 2.37
CA VAL A 182 -12.13 -0.61 2.01
C VAL A 182 -13.45 -0.62 2.80
N ASN A 183 -14.53 -1.07 2.18
CA ASN A 183 -15.86 -1.13 2.78
C ASN A 183 -16.40 -2.58 2.81
N PRO A 184 -16.13 -3.36 3.87
CA PRO A 184 -16.63 -4.73 4.00
C PRO A 184 -18.14 -4.82 4.25
N GLY A 185 -18.79 -3.73 4.65
CA GLY A 185 -20.22 -3.69 4.93
C GLY A 185 -21.11 -3.99 3.72
N ILE A 186 -20.57 -3.86 2.49
CA ILE A 186 -21.28 -4.19 1.25
C ILE A 186 -20.96 -5.58 0.68
N TRP A 187 -19.96 -6.30 1.21
CA TRP A 187 -19.47 -7.57 0.62
C TRP A 187 -20.58 -8.62 0.45
N PHE A 188 -21.46 -8.73 1.46
CA PHE A 188 -22.51 -9.73 1.53
C PHE A 188 -23.90 -9.14 1.28
N ILE A 189 -24.02 -8.11 0.43
CA ILE A 189 -25.30 -7.47 0.10
C ILE A 189 -25.47 -7.34 -1.43
N LYS A 190 -26.64 -7.70 -1.95
CA LYS A 190 -27.05 -7.45 -3.34
C LYS A 190 -28.50 -6.98 -3.38
N ASP A 191 -28.77 -5.89 -4.09
CA ASP A 191 -30.11 -5.29 -4.21
C ASP A 191 -30.83 -5.05 -2.85
N GLY A 192 -30.05 -4.78 -1.79
CA GLY A 192 -30.54 -4.61 -0.42
C GLY A 192 -30.84 -5.91 0.35
N VAL A 193 -30.59 -7.07 -0.25
CA VAL A 193 -30.74 -8.40 0.36
C VAL A 193 -29.38 -8.94 0.79
N TYR A 194 -29.30 -9.56 1.97
CA TYR A 194 -28.08 -10.21 2.43
C TYR A 194 -27.83 -11.55 1.72
N LEU A 195 -26.58 -11.74 1.28
CA LEU A 195 -26.09 -12.94 0.63
C LEU A 195 -25.55 -13.92 1.68
N ASP A 196 -26.03 -15.16 1.68
CA ASP A 196 -25.50 -16.23 2.52
C ASP A 196 -24.12 -16.68 1.99
N PRO A 197 -23.02 -16.52 2.74
CA PRO A 197 -21.67 -16.87 2.28
C PRO A 197 -21.46 -18.39 2.17
N THR A 198 -22.31 -19.20 2.80
CA THR A 198 -22.25 -20.67 2.74
C THR A 198 -22.89 -21.25 1.47
N VAL A 199 -23.59 -20.42 0.69
CA VAL A 199 -24.25 -20.80 -0.56
C VAL A 199 -23.36 -20.41 -1.75
N GLU A 200 -22.78 -21.40 -2.43
CA GLU A 200 -21.85 -21.20 -3.56
C GLU A 200 -22.43 -20.30 -4.68
N ALA A 201 -23.75 -20.34 -4.91
CA ALA A 201 -24.41 -19.51 -5.92
C ALA A 201 -24.30 -18.00 -5.65
N ASN A 202 -23.98 -17.58 -4.43
CA ASN A 202 -23.75 -16.17 -4.08
C ASN A 202 -22.29 -15.73 -4.26
N TRP A 203 -21.35 -16.66 -4.51
CA TRP A 203 -19.92 -16.36 -4.40
C TRP A 203 -19.41 -15.38 -5.45
N ASP A 204 -19.88 -15.45 -6.69
CA ASP A 204 -19.51 -14.50 -7.75
C ASP A 204 -19.98 -13.06 -7.43
N ASP A 205 -21.16 -12.92 -6.81
CA ASP A 205 -21.68 -11.62 -6.36
C ASP A 205 -20.87 -11.06 -5.18
N ILE A 206 -20.48 -11.92 -4.23
CA ILE A 206 -19.61 -11.54 -3.10
C ILE A 206 -18.22 -11.13 -3.60
N ASP A 207 -17.65 -11.88 -4.55
CA ASP A 207 -16.37 -11.58 -5.19
C ASP A 207 -16.40 -10.21 -5.91
N GLU A 208 -17.48 -9.91 -6.63
CA GLU A 208 -17.68 -8.62 -7.29
C GLU A 208 -17.89 -7.48 -6.27
N ASN A 209 -18.63 -7.71 -5.20
CA ASN A 209 -18.79 -6.74 -4.11
C ASN A 209 -17.47 -6.44 -3.40
N ILE A 210 -16.63 -7.47 -3.14
CA ILE A 210 -15.28 -7.31 -2.58
C ILE A 210 -14.44 -6.45 -3.52
N LYS A 211 -14.42 -6.77 -4.83
CA LYS A 211 -13.73 -5.96 -5.82
C LYS A 211 -14.21 -4.50 -5.82
N ASN A 212 -15.52 -4.27 -5.71
CA ASN A 212 -16.13 -2.94 -5.76
C ASN A 212 -16.14 -2.21 -4.40
N SER A 213 -15.56 -2.81 -3.35
CA SER A 213 -15.54 -2.26 -1.99
C SER A 213 -14.39 -1.29 -1.69
N PHE A 214 -13.36 -1.29 -2.53
CA PHE A 214 -12.27 -0.33 -2.48
C PHE A 214 -12.78 1.01 -3.01
N LYS A 215 -12.89 2.02 -2.14
CA LYS A 215 -13.60 3.27 -2.45
C LYS A 215 -12.69 4.42 -2.78
N LYS A 216 -11.58 4.55 -2.06
CA LYS A 216 -10.74 5.75 -2.09
C LYS A 216 -9.31 5.45 -1.67
N ALA A 217 -8.39 6.24 -2.19
CA ALA A 217 -7.05 6.41 -1.65
C ALA A 217 -6.79 7.91 -1.50
N PHE A 218 -6.12 8.31 -0.42
CA PHE A 218 -5.73 9.70 -0.16
C PHE A 218 -4.42 9.75 0.62
N LYS A 219 -3.79 10.93 0.65
CA LYS A 219 -2.57 11.21 1.42
C LYS A 219 -2.96 11.48 2.88
N ASP A 220 -2.28 10.83 3.81
CA ASP A 220 -2.64 10.77 5.24
C ASP A 220 -1.37 10.73 6.08
N ASN A 221 -0.71 11.87 6.29
CA ASN A 221 0.64 11.89 6.85
C ASN A 221 0.69 11.75 8.37
N ASP A 222 -0.41 12.00 9.07
CA ASP A 222 -0.58 11.82 10.52
C ASP A 222 -1.23 10.48 10.89
N HIS A 223 -1.67 9.69 9.91
CA HIS A 223 -2.12 8.31 10.03
C HIS A 223 -3.42 8.16 10.86
N ASP A 224 -4.27 9.19 10.86
CA ASP A 224 -5.60 9.13 11.50
C ASP A 224 -6.66 8.49 10.58
N GLY A 225 -6.35 8.39 9.29
CA GLY A 225 -7.21 7.83 8.26
C GLY A 225 -8.42 8.69 7.91
N GLU A 226 -8.46 9.95 8.29
CA GLU A 226 -9.37 10.93 7.72
C GLU A 226 -8.69 11.66 6.56
N GLU A 227 -9.48 12.09 5.60
CA GLU A 227 -8.99 12.93 4.53
C GLU A 227 -9.14 14.39 4.95
N HIS A 228 -8.04 15.14 4.87
CA HIS A 228 -8.05 16.58 5.05
C HIS A 228 -8.11 17.26 3.69
N ASP A 229 -9.16 18.06 3.46
CA ASP A 229 -9.22 18.97 2.33
C ASP A 229 -8.24 20.13 2.60
N ASP A 230 -7.18 20.27 1.79
CA ASP A 230 -6.16 21.34 1.90
C ASP A 230 -6.71 22.76 1.54
N ASP A 231 -8.03 22.92 1.40
CA ASP A 231 -8.74 24.13 0.93
C ASP A 231 -9.25 25.03 2.08
N ASP A 232 -8.35 25.56 2.93
CA ASP A 232 -8.73 26.52 4.00
C ASP A 232 -7.74 27.71 4.18
N ASP A 233 -6.98 28.07 3.14
CA ASP A 233 -6.23 29.34 3.06
C ASP A 233 -7.14 30.52 2.65
N HIS A 234 -8.19 30.77 3.44
CA HIS A 234 -8.94 32.02 3.37
C HIS A 234 -8.24 33.11 4.20
N GLU A 235 -7.32 33.84 3.56
CA GLU A 235 -6.73 35.09 4.10
C GLU A 235 -7.80 36.18 4.25
N ASP A 236 -8.51 36.20 5.38
CA ASP A 236 -9.31 37.35 5.82
C ASP A 236 -8.39 38.51 6.28
N ASP A 237 -7.73 39.17 5.32
CA ASP A 237 -7.06 40.47 5.53
C ASP A 237 -8.10 41.58 5.74
N HIS A 238 -8.69 41.59 6.93
CA HIS A 238 -9.44 42.73 7.44
C HIS A 238 -8.49 43.75 8.09
N GLY A 239 -7.74 44.43 7.22
CA GLY A 239 -7.02 45.64 7.59
C GLY A 239 -7.97 46.69 8.19
N ASN A 240 -7.61 47.22 9.36
CA ASN A 240 -8.31 48.33 10.01
C ASN A 240 -7.31 49.25 10.74
N ASP A 241 -7.00 50.37 10.10
CA ASP A 241 -6.38 51.58 10.69
C ASP A 241 -7.26 52.79 10.32
#